data_AF-A0A7I7X8P5-F1
#
_entry.id   AF-A0A7I7X8P5-F1
#
_cell.length_a   1.000
_cell.length_b   1.000
_cell.length_c   1.000
_cell.angle_alpha   90.00
_cell.angle_beta   90.00
_cell.angle_gamma   90.00
#
_symmetry.space_group_name_H-M   'P 1'
#
loop_
_entity.id
_entity.type
_entity.pdbx_description
1 polymer ?
#
loop_
_entity_poly.entity_id
_entity_poly.type
_entity_poly.pdbx_seq_one_letter_code
_entity_poly.pdbx_strand_id
1 'polypeptide(L)'
;MISLIVHAVLGLATIWWIVSSNRSVFAKPSGGELFSPLEMVFYAVGIAPIVLGWYFNIRFVNEYAHGPNHNPIWGPGSWTHYIQLMYTNPAAGSASQDYTIINVVLLPLFTIVDGYRRGLRRPWLYFVSSLFTSCAFAYAFYFATIQRQHRHAKAAASRATNPVTAQRPGGSSTSTPT
;
A
#
# COMPACT_ATOMS: atom_id res chain seq x y z
N MET A 1 19.84 15.90 0.55
CA MET A 1 18.65 16.10 1.42
C MET A 1 17.37 16.41 0.63
N ILE A 2 17.40 17.34 -0.34
CA ILE A 2 16.22 17.69 -1.16
C ILE A 2 15.55 16.46 -1.80
N SER A 3 16.33 15.54 -2.38
CA SER A 3 15.81 14.30 -2.97
C SER A 3 14.95 13.48 -2.00
N LEU A 4 15.39 13.31 -0.74
CA LEU A 4 14.66 12.55 0.28
C LEU A 4 13.34 13.23 0.67
N ILE A 5 13.33 14.57 0.76
CA ILE A 5 12.12 15.33 1.05
C ILE A 5 11.11 15.17 -0.09
N VAL A 6 11.57 15.27 -1.35
CA VAL A 6 10.72 15.04 -2.52
C VAL A 6 10.11 13.63 -2.50
N HIS A 7 10.91 12.60 -2.20
CA HIS A 7 10.40 11.23 -2.06
C HIS A 7 9.37 11.11 -0.92
N ALA A 8 9.61 11.75 0.22
CA ALA A 8 8.67 11.77 1.34
C ALA A 8 7.30 12.33 0.92
N VAL A 9 7.32 13.50 0.27
CA VAL A 9 6.10 14.19 -0.19
C VAL A 9 5.36 13.35 -1.24
N LEU A 10 6.07 12.83 -2.23
CA LEU A 10 5.47 11.98 -3.27
C LEU A 10 4.93 10.67 -2.72
N GLY A 11 5.61 10.07 -1.73
CA GLY A 11 5.14 8.88 -1.02
C GLY A 11 3.84 9.15 -0.28
N LEU A 12 3.79 10.20 0.54
CA LEU A 12 2.58 10.61 1.26
C LEU A 12 1.43 10.97 0.32
N ALA A 13 1.71 11.71 -0.77
CA ALA A 13 0.72 12.05 -1.77
C ALA A 13 0.14 10.81 -2.46
N THR A 14 0.99 9.82 -2.78
CA THR A 14 0.56 8.57 -3.40
C THR A 14 -0.32 7.74 -2.44
N ILE A 15 0.09 7.61 -1.17
CA ILE A 15 -0.73 6.93 -0.14
C ILE A 15 -2.08 7.62 0.02
N TRP A 16 -2.08 8.95 0.13
CA TRP A 16 -3.31 9.72 0.22
C TRP A 16 -4.20 9.50 -1.01
N TRP A 17 -3.64 9.43 -2.21
CA TRP A 17 -4.40 9.18 -3.43
C TRP A 17 -5.01 7.78 -3.46
N ILE A 18 -4.29 6.77 -3.00
CA ILE A 18 -4.80 5.40 -2.84
C ILE A 18 -6.01 5.39 -1.89
N VAL A 19 -5.84 5.96 -0.70
CA VAL A 19 -6.88 5.96 0.35
C VAL A 19 -8.10 6.76 -0.07
N SER A 20 -7.90 7.96 -0.62
CA SER A 20 -8.99 8.84 -1.08
C SER A 20 -9.74 8.26 -2.28
N SER A 21 -9.08 7.52 -3.16
CA SER A 21 -9.74 6.83 -4.28
C SER A 21 -10.57 5.62 -3.82
N ASN A 22 -10.20 4.99 -2.70
CA ASN A 22 -10.76 3.73 -2.23
C ASN A 22 -11.44 3.88 -0.86
N ARG A 23 -12.10 5.01 -0.59
CA ARG A 23 -12.73 5.29 0.72
C ARG A 23 -13.66 4.19 1.23
N SER A 24 -14.40 3.53 0.33
CA SER A 24 -15.28 2.40 0.71
C SER A 24 -14.50 1.18 1.20
N VAL A 25 -13.31 0.95 0.65
CA VAL A 25 -12.40 -0.12 1.09
C VAL A 25 -11.80 0.24 2.43
N PHE A 26 -11.38 1.48 2.65
CA PHE A 26 -10.74 1.91 3.90
C PHE A 26 -11.73 2.26 5.02
N ALA A 27 -13.03 2.22 4.76
CA ALA A 27 -14.06 2.37 5.79
C ALA A 27 -13.98 1.24 6.83
N LYS A 28 -14.61 1.44 7.99
CA LYS A 28 -14.75 0.38 9.00
C LYS A 28 -15.69 -0.71 8.45
N PRO A 29 -15.28 -2.01 8.46
CA PRO A 29 -16.19 -3.10 8.12
C PRO A 29 -17.39 -3.16 9.08
N SER A 30 -18.60 -3.39 8.55
CA SER A 30 -19.82 -3.45 9.36
C SER A 30 -19.76 -4.60 10.36
N GLY A 31 -20.03 -4.32 11.64
CA GLY A 31 -20.15 -5.36 12.68
C GLY A 31 -18.84 -5.97 13.17
N GLY A 32 -17.68 -5.35 12.89
CA GLY A 32 -16.37 -5.86 13.34
C GLY A 32 -15.40 -4.77 13.82
N GLU A 33 -14.21 -5.21 14.23
CA GLU A 33 -13.10 -4.35 14.63
C GLU A 33 -12.60 -3.46 13.48
N LEU A 34 -11.95 -2.34 13.81
CA LEU A 34 -11.40 -1.46 12.79
C LEU A 34 -10.29 -2.13 11.97
N PHE A 35 -9.41 -2.90 12.61
CA PHE A 35 -8.31 -3.65 11.98
C PHE A 35 -8.37 -5.10 12.42
N SER A 36 -8.08 -6.04 11.52
CA SER A 36 -7.82 -7.43 11.91
C SER A 36 -6.35 -7.61 12.34
N PRO A 37 -6.02 -8.65 13.15
CA PRO A 37 -4.64 -8.94 13.51
C PRO A 37 -3.71 -9.06 12.31
N LEU A 38 -4.18 -9.70 11.22
CA LEU A 38 -3.41 -9.83 9.98
C LEU A 38 -3.17 -8.48 9.28
N GLU A 39 -4.15 -7.57 9.28
CA GLU A 39 -3.94 -6.20 8.78
C GLU A 39 -2.86 -5.47 9.58
N MET A 40 -2.87 -5.61 10.91
CA MET A 40 -1.84 -5.00 11.76
C MET A 40 -0.45 -5.54 11.44
N VAL A 41 -0.32 -6.86 11.21
CA VAL A 41 0.95 -7.48 10.79
C VAL A 41 1.41 -6.89 9.46
N PHE A 42 0.54 -6.77 8.46
CA PHE A 42 0.92 -6.15 7.19
C PHE A 42 1.35 -4.69 7.35
N TYR A 43 0.64 -3.88 8.14
CA TYR A 43 1.08 -2.51 8.39
C TYR A 43 2.44 -2.44 9.12
N ALA A 44 2.66 -3.28 10.13
CA ALA A 44 3.92 -3.34 10.85
C ALA A 44 5.09 -3.73 9.93
N VAL A 45 4.92 -4.82 9.17
CA VAL A 45 5.92 -5.31 8.20
C VAL A 45 6.13 -4.33 7.05
N GLY A 46 5.12 -3.54 6.67
CA GLY A 46 5.25 -2.50 5.65
C GLY A 46 5.96 -1.23 6.15
N ILE A 47 5.69 -0.80 7.39
CA ILE A 47 6.27 0.43 7.95
C ILE A 47 7.74 0.24 8.34
N ALA A 48 8.11 -0.92 8.88
CA ALA A 48 9.49 -1.22 9.27
C ALA A 48 10.55 -0.94 8.17
N PRO A 49 10.40 -1.42 6.93
CA PRO A 49 11.34 -1.14 5.84
C PRO A 49 11.32 0.32 5.37
N ILE A 50 10.28 1.12 5.62
CA ILE A 50 10.35 2.58 5.41
C ILE A 50 11.37 3.17 6.38
N VAL A 51 11.26 2.84 7.67
CA VAL A 51 12.17 3.38 8.71
C VAL A 51 13.62 2.96 8.45
N LEU A 52 13.83 1.67 8.17
CA LEU A 52 15.17 1.15 7.85
C LEU A 52 15.71 1.74 6.55
N GLY A 53 14.89 1.82 5.50
CA GLY A 53 15.28 2.41 4.23
C GLY A 53 15.69 3.88 4.38
N TRP A 54 14.97 4.65 5.20
CA TRP A 54 15.33 6.04 5.50
C TRP A 54 16.70 6.17 6.16
N TYR A 55 17.01 5.30 7.13
CA TYR A 55 18.34 5.28 7.77
C TYR A 55 19.45 5.09 6.72
N PHE A 56 19.33 4.10 5.84
CA PHE A 56 20.32 3.82 4.80
C PHE A 56 20.37 4.93 3.74
N ASN A 57 19.23 5.46 3.32
CA ASN A 57 19.15 6.53 2.32
C ASN A 57 19.79 7.84 2.81
N ILE A 58 19.62 8.19 4.09
CA ILE A 58 20.29 9.35 4.69
C ILE A 58 21.80 9.15 4.69
N ARG A 59 22.29 7.97 5.11
CA ARG A 59 23.72 7.64 5.09
C ARG A 59 24.29 7.72 3.67
N PHE A 60 23.62 7.13 2.69
CA PHE A 60 23.99 7.20 1.28
C PHE A 60 24.13 8.65 0.80
N VAL A 61 23.12 9.49 1.04
CA VAL A 61 23.20 10.89 0.60
C VAL A 61 24.29 11.65 1.35
N ASN A 62 24.46 11.41 2.65
CA ASN A 62 25.50 12.10 3.43
C ASN A 62 26.92 11.66 3.06
N GLU A 63 27.11 10.43 2.59
CA GLU A 63 28.41 9.89 2.21
C GLU A 63 28.79 10.24 0.76
N TYR A 64 27.82 10.22 -0.15
CA TYR A 64 28.11 10.30 -1.58
C TYR A 64 27.68 11.62 -2.24
N ALA A 65 26.79 12.42 -1.65
CA ALA A 65 26.30 13.65 -2.29
C ALA A 65 27.23 14.83 -2.02
N HIS A 66 28.45 14.78 -2.57
CA HIS A 66 29.47 15.81 -2.43
C HIS A 66 29.95 16.34 -3.79
N GLY A 67 30.36 17.60 -3.81
CA GLY A 67 30.98 18.25 -4.98
C GLY A 67 30.02 19.06 -5.85
N PRO A 68 30.53 19.81 -6.84
CA PRO A 68 29.75 20.76 -7.63
C PRO A 68 28.89 20.11 -8.73
N ASN A 69 29.16 18.85 -9.10
CA ASN A 69 28.57 18.18 -10.27
C ASN A 69 27.61 17.04 -9.85
N HIS A 70 26.67 17.31 -8.95
CA HIS A 70 25.66 16.33 -8.57
C HIS A 70 24.24 16.91 -8.59
N ASN A 71 23.26 16.07 -8.94
CA ASN A 71 21.84 16.37 -8.82
C ASN A 71 21.08 15.07 -8.43
N PRO A 72 19.77 15.11 -8.15
CA PRO A 72 19.03 13.91 -7.73
C PRO A 72 19.07 12.74 -8.73
N ILE A 73 19.29 13.01 -10.03
CA ILE A 73 19.24 12.01 -11.09
C ILE A 73 20.65 11.48 -11.41
N TRP A 74 21.63 12.37 -11.57
CA TRP A 74 22.99 12.05 -12.03
C TRP A 74 24.10 12.55 -11.08
N GLY A 75 25.24 11.86 -11.09
CA GLY A 75 26.44 12.23 -10.32
C GLY A 75 26.51 11.60 -8.92
N PRO A 76 27.46 12.03 -8.07
CA PRO A 76 27.63 11.50 -6.71
C PRO A 76 26.37 11.65 -5.84
N GLY A 77 26.02 10.61 -5.07
CA GLY A 77 24.82 10.57 -4.22
C GLY A 77 23.47 10.67 -4.97
N SER A 78 23.46 10.46 -6.29
CA SER A 78 22.26 10.49 -7.13
C SER A 78 21.59 9.13 -7.25
N TRP A 79 20.40 9.09 -7.86
CA TRP A 79 19.69 7.84 -8.18
C TRP A 79 20.53 6.90 -9.06
N THR A 80 21.21 7.42 -10.09
CA THR A 80 22.08 6.57 -10.94
C THR A 80 23.23 5.95 -10.14
N HIS A 81 23.86 6.70 -9.26
CA HIS A 81 24.91 6.17 -8.39
C HIS A 81 24.36 5.10 -7.42
N TYR A 82 23.17 5.31 -6.86
CA TYR A 82 22.49 4.31 -6.03
C TYR A 82 22.29 2.99 -6.79
N ILE A 83 21.80 3.06 -8.03
CA ILE A 83 21.62 1.86 -8.89
C ILE A 83 22.97 1.21 -9.22
N GLN A 84 24.02 1.97 -9.50
CA GLN A 84 25.35 1.39 -9.73
C GLN A 84 25.85 0.60 -8.52
N LEU A 85 25.66 1.11 -7.30
CA LEU A 85 26.04 0.42 -6.07
C LEU A 85 25.23 -0.87 -5.85
N MET A 86 23.96 -0.89 -6.25
CA MET A 86 23.13 -2.11 -6.22
C MET A 86 23.71 -3.26 -7.07
N TYR A 87 24.53 -2.95 -8.07
CA TYR A 87 25.14 -3.93 -8.98
C TYR A 87 26.67 -3.96 -8.91
N THR A 88 27.27 -3.44 -7.83
CA THR A 88 28.73 -3.26 -7.75
C THR A 88 29.53 -4.57 -7.67
N ASN A 89 28.90 -5.68 -7.29
CA ASN A 89 29.52 -7.00 -7.21
C ASN A 89 28.47 -8.12 -7.39
N PRO A 90 28.87 -9.38 -7.62
CA PRO A 90 27.92 -10.48 -7.87
C PRO A 90 26.90 -10.72 -6.76
N ALA A 91 27.29 -10.59 -5.49
CA ALA A 91 26.36 -10.79 -4.37
C ALA A 91 25.30 -9.68 -4.29
N ALA A 92 25.72 -8.42 -4.45
CA ALA A 92 24.81 -7.27 -4.54
C ALA A 92 23.88 -7.41 -5.75
N GLY A 93 24.44 -7.75 -6.91
CA GLY A 93 23.68 -7.98 -8.14
C GLY A 93 22.63 -9.09 -8.00
N SER A 94 22.97 -10.19 -7.31
CA SER A 94 22.03 -11.29 -7.03
C SER A 94 20.81 -10.82 -6.25
N ALA A 95 20.97 -10.00 -5.21
CA ALA A 95 19.84 -9.47 -4.45
C ALA A 95 19.06 -8.39 -5.23
N SER A 96 19.78 -7.53 -5.95
CA SER A 96 19.22 -6.41 -6.69
C SER A 96 18.40 -6.84 -7.91
N GLN A 97 18.76 -7.97 -8.55
CA GLN A 97 17.98 -8.51 -9.65
C GLN A 97 16.61 -9.01 -9.18
N ASP A 98 16.53 -9.69 -8.03
CA ASP A 98 15.27 -10.13 -7.43
C ASP A 98 14.41 -8.93 -7.07
N TYR A 99 15.01 -7.92 -6.40
CA TYR A 99 14.34 -6.68 -6.08
C TYR A 99 13.74 -6.01 -7.32
N THR A 100 14.50 -5.94 -8.42
CA THR A 100 14.07 -5.32 -9.67
C THR A 100 12.91 -6.07 -10.31
N ILE A 101 13.01 -7.40 -10.41
CA ILE A 101 11.95 -8.24 -10.99
C ILE A 101 10.68 -8.15 -10.14
N ILE A 102 10.80 -8.30 -8.83
CA ILE A 102 9.67 -8.25 -7.90
C ILE A 102 9.00 -6.87 -7.96
N ASN A 103 9.77 -5.79 -7.90
CA ASN A 103 9.21 -4.44 -7.77
C ASN A 103 8.71 -3.85 -9.10
N VAL A 104 9.45 -4.04 -10.20
CA VAL A 104 9.19 -3.37 -11.48
C VAL A 104 8.39 -4.24 -12.44
N VAL A 105 8.41 -5.56 -12.27
CA VAL A 105 7.67 -6.50 -13.14
C VAL A 105 6.50 -7.11 -12.39
N LEU A 106 6.74 -7.85 -11.30
CA LEU A 106 5.69 -8.63 -10.64
C LEU A 106 4.67 -7.76 -9.92
N LEU A 107 5.12 -6.77 -9.13
CA LEU A 107 4.24 -5.89 -8.37
C LEU A 107 3.20 -5.17 -9.25
N PRO A 108 3.56 -4.46 -10.34
CA PRO A 108 2.56 -3.82 -11.18
C PRO A 108 1.64 -4.84 -11.85
N LEU A 109 2.16 -5.95 -12.40
CA LEU A 109 1.32 -6.99 -13.02
C LEU A 109 0.29 -7.54 -12.04
N PHE A 110 0.73 -7.92 -10.84
CA PHE A 110 -0.12 -8.49 -9.82
C PHE A 110 -1.14 -7.47 -9.29
N THR A 111 -0.69 -6.31 -8.82
CA THR A 111 -1.58 -5.31 -8.21
C THR A 111 -2.60 -4.78 -9.21
N ILE A 112 -2.21 -4.53 -10.46
CA ILE A 112 -3.12 -4.02 -11.49
C ILE A 112 -4.18 -5.07 -11.83
N VAL A 113 -3.77 -6.30 -12.17
CA VAL A 113 -4.70 -7.36 -12.60
C VAL A 113 -5.61 -7.78 -11.45
N ASP A 114 -5.06 -8.11 -10.29
CA ASP A 114 -5.84 -8.54 -9.12
C ASP A 114 -6.68 -7.39 -8.55
N GLY A 115 -6.13 -6.18 -8.51
CA GLY A 115 -6.80 -5.02 -7.92
C GLY A 115 -8.04 -4.62 -8.71
N TYR A 116 -7.96 -4.59 -10.05
CA TYR A 116 -9.14 -4.33 -10.87
C TYR A 116 -10.18 -5.45 -10.76
N ARG A 117 -9.76 -6.73 -10.71
CA ARG A 117 -10.68 -7.86 -10.49
C ARG A 117 -11.43 -7.77 -9.17
N ARG A 118 -10.84 -7.16 -8.14
CA ARG A 118 -11.45 -6.94 -6.81
C ARG A 118 -12.24 -5.63 -6.69
N GLY A 119 -12.34 -4.85 -7.77
CA GLY A 119 -13.05 -3.57 -7.79
C GLY A 119 -12.30 -2.42 -7.10
N LEU A 120 -10.98 -2.51 -6.93
CA LEU A 120 -10.17 -1.39 -6.45
C LEU A 120 -10.09 -0.29 -7.51
N ARG A 121 -10.12 0.96 -7.07
CA ARG A 121 -9.86 2.12 -7.92
C ARG A 121 -8.37 2.42 -7.97
N ARG A 122 -7.83 2.57 -9.18
CA ARG A 122 -6.43 2.93 -9.45
C ARG A 122 -5.40 2.02 -8.76
N PRO A 123 -5.48 0.69 -8.93
CA PRO A 123 -4.55 -0.25 -8.29
C PRO A 123 -3.09 -0.11 -8.74
N TRP A 124 -2.82 0.49 -9.90
CA TRP A 124 -1.46 0.83 -10.33
C TRP A 124 -0.73 1.78 -9.37
N LEU A 125 -1.46 2.52 -8.52
CA LEU A 125 -0.85 3.37 -7.50
C LEU A 125 -0.07 2.58 -6.45
N TYR A 126 -0.35 1.29 -6.24
CA TYR A 126 0.47 0.47 -5.34
C TYR A 126 1.89 0.29 -5.90
N PHE A 127 2.02 0.07 -7.21
CA PHE A 127 3.33 0.11 -7.86
C PHE A 127 3.98 1.50 -7.75
N VAL A 128 3.25 2.58 -8.02
CA VAL A 128 3.80 3.94 -7.88
C VAL A 128 4.25 4.23 -6.44
N SER A 129 3.54 3.70 -5.44
CA SER A 129 3.93 3.85 -4.04
C SER A 129 5.28 3.21 -3.74
N SER A 130 5.63 2.11 -4.43
CA SER A 130 6.91 1.42 -4.22
C SER A 130 8.11 2.24 -4.68
N LEU A 131 7.90 3.18 -5.62
CA LEU A 131 8.93 4.10 -6.12
C LEU A 131 9.33 5.15 -5.09
N PHE A 132 8.43 5.50 -4.17
CA PHE A 132 8.62 6.60 -3.21
C PHE A 132 8.73 6.16 -1.75
N THR A 133 8.35 4.91 -1.45
CA THR A 133 8.34 4.37 -0.08
C THR A 133 9.37 3.23 0.02
N SER A 134 8.93 1.99 -0.12
CA SER A 134 9.75 0.81 -0.35
C SER A 134 8.94 -0.25 -1.09
N CYS A 135 9.64 -1.17 -1.77
CA CYS A 135 9.01 -2.34 -2.38
C CYS A 135 8.16 -3.13 -1.36
N ALA A 136 8.72 -3.43 -0.19
CA ALA A 136 8.04 -4.19 0.85
C ALA A 136 6.79 -3.47 1.38
N PHE A 137 6.85 -2.14 1.56
CA PHE A 137 5.67 -1.37 1.96
C PHE A 137 4.54 -1.48 0.94
N ALA A 138 4.84 -1.35 -0.35
CA ALA A 138 3.81 -1.41 -1.39
C ALA A 138 3.08 -2.76 -1.42
N TYR A 139 3.82 -3.87 -1.29
CA TYR A 139 3.25 -5.21 -1.15
C TYR A 139 2.38 -5.32 0.10
N ALA A 140 2.93 -4.95 1.26
CA ALA A 140 2.22 -5.07 2.52
C ALA A 140 0.97 -4.19 2.56
N PHE A 141 1.03 -2.98 1.99
CA PHE A 141 -0.11 -2.08 1.89
C PHE A 141 -1.19 -2.63 0.96
N TYR A 142 -0.80 -3.25 -0.16
CA TYR A 142 -1.72 -3.96 -1.03
C TYR A 142 -2.38 -5.15 -0.29
N PHE A 143 -1.60 -5.95 0.45
CA PHE A 143 -2.11 -7.07 1.23
C PHE A 143 -3.09 -6.65 2.34
N ALA A 144 -2.79 -5.56 3.05
CA ALA A 144 -3.73 -4.97 4.01
C ALA A 144 -5.03 -4.53 3.32
N THR A 145 -4.94 -3.98 2.11
CA THR A 145 -6.10 -3.52 1.34
C THR A 145 -6.98 -4.68 0.89
N ILE A 146 -6.41 -5.75 0.32
CA ILE A 146 -7.19 -6.92 -0.10
C ILE A 146 -7.79 -7.66 1.09
N GLN A 147 -7.08 -7.70 2.24
CA GLN A 147 -7.61 -8.28 3.47
C GLN A 147 -8.83 -7.49 3.95
N ARG A 148 -8.77 -6.17 3.89
CA ARG A 148 -9.90 -5.31 4.23
C ARG A 148 -11.07 -5.48 3.26
N GLN A 149 -10.81 -5.54 1.96
CA GLN A 149 -11.82 -5.81 0.93
C GLN A 149 -12.52 -7.16 1.17
N HIS A 150 -11.77 -8.20 1.51
CA HIS A 150 -12.30 -9.51 1.87
C HIS A 150 -13.22 -9.44 3.11
N ARG A 151 -12.84 -8.66 4.13
CA ARG A 151 -13.69 -8.45 5.32
C ARG A 151 -15.00 -7.73 5.00
N HIS A 152 -14.97 -6.74 4.10
CA HIS A 152 -16.21 -6.09 3.62
C HIS A 152 -17.11 -7.08 2.89
N ALA A 153 -16.56 -7.91 2.01
CA ALA A 153 -17.33 -8.93 1.29
C ALA A 153 -17.97 -9.95 2.25
N LYS A 154 -17.22 -10.44 3.25
CA LYS A 154 -17.74 -11.35 4.28
C LYS A 154 -18.88 -10.71 5.08
N ALA A 155 -18.71 -9.46 5.51
CA ALA A 155 -19.74 -8.75 6.28
C ALA A 155 -21.00 -8.43 5.44
N ALA A 156 -20.85 -8.22 4.13
CA ALA A 156 -21.99 -8.08 3.22
C ALA A 156 -22.74 -9.41 3.05
N ALA A 157 -22.01 -10.52 2.86
CA ALA A 157 -22.59 -11.86 2.76
C ALA A 157 -23.36 -12.25 4.04
N SER A 158 -22.76 -12.04 5.22
CA SER A 158 -23.44 -12.34 6.50
C SER A 158 -24.72 -11.53 6.71
N ARG A 159 -24.80 -10.29 6.20
CA ARG A 159 -26.04 -9.49 6.24
C ARG A 159 -27.11 -10.03 5.29
N ALA A 160 -26.72 -10.51 4.11
CA ALA A 160 -27.65 -11.10 3.15
C ALA A 160 -28.26 -12.41 3.65
N THR A 161 -27.50 -13.21 4.40
CA THR A 161 -27.96 -14.52 4.93
C THR A 161 -28.81 -14.40 6.22
N ASN A 162 -28.78 -13.27 6.93
CA ASN A 162 -29.59 -13.02 8.13
C ASN A 162 -30.68 -11.93 7.89
N PRO A 163 -31.77 -12.22 7.14
CA PRO A 163 -32.83 -11.26 6.86
C PRO A 163 -33.74 -10.93 8.07
N VAL A 164 -33.60 -11.63 9.20
CA VAL A 164 -34.52 -11.60 10.36
C VAL A 164 -34.65 -10.21 11.03
N THR A 165 -33.79 -9.25 10.72
CA THR A 165 -33.88 -7.89 11.30
C THR A 165 -34.65 -6.88 10.43
N ALA A 166 -35.13 -7.26 9.24
CA ALA A 166 -35.76 -6.33 8.28
C ALA A 166 -37.30 -6.36 8.27
N GLN A 167 -37.96 -7.15 9.11
CA GLN A 167 -39.42 -7.25 9.10
C GLN A 167 -40.02 -7.09 10.50
N ARG A 168 -40.38 -5.85 10.84
CA ARG A 168 -41.49 -5.58 11.76
C ARG A 168 -42.39 -4.50 11.16
N PRO A 169 -43.29 -4.85 10.21
CA PRO A 169 -44.47 -4.04 10.00
C PRO A 169 -45.33 -4.27 11.24
N GLY A 170 -45.36 -3.29 12.14
CA GLY A 170 -46.34 -3.25 13.21
C GLY A 170 -47.72 -3.12 12.58
N GLY A 171 -48.34 -4.26 12.29
CA GLY A 171 -49.78 -4.33 12.07
C GLY A 171 -50.46 -3.94 13.38
N SER A 172 -50.98 -2.73 13.45
CA SER A 172 -52.04 -2.40 14.40
C SER A 172 -53.35 -2.91 13.80
N SER A 173 -53.75 -4.08 14.25
CA SER A 173 -55.09 -4.63 14.13
C SER A 173 -56.12 -3.65 14.69
N THR A 174 -56.91 -3.01 13.82
CA THR A 174 -58.22 -2.47 14.20
C THR A 174 -59.26 -3.59 14.04
N SER A 175 -59.46 -4.33 15.13
CA SER A 175 -60.73 -4.93 15.52
C SER A 175 -61.09 -4.26 16.85
N THR A 176 -62.33 -3.83 17.11
CA THR A 176 -63.49 -4.68 17.46
C THR A 176 -64.75 -3.76 17.57
N PRO A 177 -65.93 -4.21 18.05
CA PRO A 177 -67.13 -4.42 17.22
C PRO A 177 -68.37 -3.58 17.67
N THR A 178 -69.50 -3.89 17.03
CA THR A 178 -70.91 -3.53 17.31
C THR A 178 -71.33 -2.08 17.10
#